data_AF-A0A6F9BN74-F1
#
_entry.id   AF-A0A6F9BN74-F1
#
_cell.length_a   1.000
_cell.length_b   1.000
_cell.length_c   1.000
_cell.angle_alpha   90.00
_cell.angle_beta   90.00
_cell.angle_gamma   90.00
#
_symmetry.space_group_name_H-M   'P 1'
#
loop_
_entity.id
_entity.type
_entity.pdbx_description
1 polymer ?
#
loop_
_entity_poly.entity_id
_entity_poly.type
_entity_poly.pdbx_seq_one_letter_code
_entity_poly.pdbx_strand_id
1 'polypeptide(L)' 'MLAQILQEMWVDPEVLEALSEDQRRTLFLKMREEQVRRWTEREEKDEGQRRTREHGRSKKGTACTHE' A
#
# COMPACT_ATOMS: atom_id res chain seq x y z
N MET A 1 -1.85 -14.98 -15.28
CA MET A 1 -2.78 -15.50 -14.26
C MET A 1 -2.39 -15.05 -12.84
N LEU A 2 -1.33 -15.59 -12.21
CA LEU A 2 -0.96 -15.19 -10.83
C LEU A 2 -0.68 -13.67 -10.68
N ALA A 3 0.01 -13.07 -11.65
CA ALA A 3 0.29 -11.62 -11.64
C ALA A 3 -0.99 -10.76 -11.65
N GLN A 4 -2.04 -11.19 -12.37
CA GLN A 4 -3.34 -10.47 -12.40
C GLN A 4 -4.06 -10.59 -11.06
N ILE A 5 -4.08 -11.78 -10.45
CA ILE A 5 -4.66 -11.99 -9.11
C ILE A 5 -3.96 -11.13 -8.06
N LEU A 6 -2.63 -11.03 -8.11
CA LEU A 6 -1.89 -10.17 -7.18
C LEU A 6 -2.15 -8.69 -7.44
N GLN A 7 -2.35 -8.28 -8.69
CA GLN A 7 -2.71 -6.91 -9.03
C GLN A 7 -4.11 -6.56 -8.51
N GLU A 8 -5.11 -7.37 -8.81
CA GLU A 8 -6.51 -7.14 -8.48
C GLU A 8 -6.86 -7.55 -7.04
N MET A 9 -5.99 -8.33 -6.38
CA MET A 9 -6.22 -8.93 -5.06
C MET A 9 -7.47 -9.81 -5.00
N TRP A 10 -7.95 -10.27 -6.15
CA TRP A 10 -9.16 -11.06 -6.31
C TRP A 10 -8.87 -12.31 -7.15
N VAL A 11 -9.51 -13.41 -6.81
CA VAL A 11 -9.45 -14.68 -7.52
C VAL A 11 -10.86 -15.24 -7.66
N ASP A 12 -11.13 -15.82 -8.82
CA ASP A 12 -12.40 -16.49 -9.09
C ASP A 12 -12.57 -17.71 -8.16
N PRO A 13 -13.73 -17.88 -7.49
CA PRO A 13 -14.00 -19.03 -6.63
C PRO A 13 -13.80 -20.39 -7.32
N GLU A 14 -14.20 -20.55 -8.58
CA GLU A 14 -14.06 -21.81 -9.31
C GLU A 14 -12.58 -22.14 -9.55
N VAL A 15 -11.79 -21.11 -9.86
CA VAL A 15 -10.33 -21.24 -10.02
C VAL A 15 -9.67 -21.56 -8.69
N LEU A 16 -10.12 -20.93 -7.59
CA LEU A 16 -9.60 -21.17 -6.25
C LEU A 16 -9.87 -22.60 -5.77
N GLU A 17 -11.05 -23.16 -6.09
CA GLU A 17 -11.42 -24.54 -5.77
C GLU A 17 -10.62 -25.57 -6.58
N ALA A 18 -10.24 -25.23 -7.81
CA ALA A 18 -9.41 -26.10 -8.66
C ALA A 18 -7.93 -26.16 -8.22
N LEU A 19 -7.48 -25.27 -7.32
CA LEU A 19 -6.10 -25.27 -6.83
C LEU A 19 -5.87 -26.35 -5.77
N SER A 20 -4.69 -26.97 -5.80
CA SER A 20 -4.25 -27.85 -4.72
C SER A 20 -4.07 -27.07 -3.40
N GLU A 21 -4.01 -27.77 -2.27
CA GLU A 21 -3.77 -27.15 -0.97
C GLU A 21 -2.48 -26.33 -0.94
N ASP A 22 -1.38 -26.87 -1.48
CA ASP A 22 -0.09 -26.19 -1.56
C ASP A 22 -0.14 -24.93 -2.45
N GLN A 23 -0.89 -25.00 -3.56
CA GLN A 23 -1.07 -23.86 -4.45
C GLN A 23 -1.89 -22.75 -3.78
N ARG A 24 -2.99 -23.10 -3.09
CA ARG A 24 -3.79 -22.14 -2.32
C ARG A 24 -2.97 -21.50 -1.21
N ARG A 25 -2.19 -22.29 -0.47
CA ARG A 25 -1.32 -21.79 0.59
C ARG A 25 -0.30 -20.79 0.05
N THR A 26 0.34 -21.13 -1.06
CA THR A 26 1.28 -20.23 -1.76
C THR A 26 0.60 -18.95 -2.23
N LEU A 27 -0.60 -19.07 -2.83
CA LEU A 27 -1.38 -17.94 -3.31
C LEU A 27 -1.73 -16.97 -2.17
N PHE A 28 -2.25 -17.46 -1.05
CA PHE A 28 -2.61 -16.62 0.09
C PHE A 28 -1.40 -15.93 0.72
N LEU A 29 -0.25 -16.61 0.81
CA LEU A 29 0.99 -15.98 1.28
C LEU A 29 1.39 -14.80 0.38
N LYS A 30 1.38 -14.99 -0.94
CA LYS A 30 1.72 -13.93 -1.90
C LYS A 30 0.73 -12.77 -1.88
N MET A 31 -0.56 -13.06 -1.78
CA MET A 31 -1.60 -12.04 -1.62
C MET A 31 -1.41 -11.24 -0.33
N ARG A 32 -1.05 -11.90 0.78
CA ARG A 32 -0.79 -11.23 2.04
C ARG A 32 0.45 -10.33 1.99
N GLU A 33 1.55 -10.81 1.41
CA GLU A 33 2.76 -10.02 1.17
C GLU A 33 2.43 -8.74 0.37
N GLU A 34 1.64 -8.87 -0.69
CA GLU A 34 1.25 -7.74 -1.54
C GLU A 34 0.31 -6.75 -0.82
N GLN A 35 -0.63 -7.23 0.01
CA GLN A 35 -1.44 -6.36 0.87
C GLN A 35 -0.57 -5.53 1.81
N VAL A 36 0.37 -6.19 2.49
CA VAL A 36 1.28 -5.53 3.44
C VAL A 36 2.13 -4.50 2.71
N ARG A 37 2.73 -4.85 1.56
CA ARG A 37 3.51 -3.91 0.75
C ARG A 37 2.70 -2.68 0.37
N ARG A 38 1.48 -2.85 -0.16
CA ARG A 38 0.60 -1.72 -0.56
C ARG A 38 0.13 -0.88 0.61
N TRP A 39 -0.04 -1.49 1.78
CA TRP A 39 -0.41 -0.78 2.98
C TRP A 39 0.76 0.05 3.49
N THR A 40 1.94 -0.56 3.63
CA THR A 40 3.17 0.13 4.05
C THR A 40 3.53 1.28 3.11
N GLU A 41 3.45 1.10 1.79
CA GLU A 41 3.71 2.18 0.82
C GLU A 41 2.71 3.34 0.92
N ARG A 42 1.47 3.06 1.32
CA ARG A 42 0.48 4.11 1.57
C ARG A 42 0.78 4.85 2.86
N GLU A 43 1.07 4.13 3.94
CA GLU A 43 1.46 4.74 5.22
C GLU A 43 2.70 5.63 5.04
N GLU A 44 3.75 5.15 4.37
CA GLU A 44 4.97 5.93 4.11
C GLU A 44 4.69 7.20 3.29
N LYS A 45 3.83 7.12 2.27
CA LYS A 45 3.41 8.28 1.47
C LYS A 45 2.60 9.27 2.29
N ASP A 46 1.70 8.80 3.14
CA ASP A 46 0.86 9.65 3.98
C ASP A 46 1.70 10.30 5.10
N GLU A 47 2.65 9.58 5.68
CA GLU A 47 3.62 10.13 6.64
C GLU A 47 4.57 11.16 5.99
N GLY A 48 5.05 10.90 4.77
CA GLY A 48 5.86 11.86 4.01
C GLY A 48 5.07 13.14 3.69
N GLN A 49 3.81 13.00 3.30
CA GLN A 49 2.90 14.12 3.07
C GLN A 49 2.57 14.89 4.36
N ARG A 50 2.39 14.21 5.49
CA ARG A 50 2.20 14.85 6.79
C ARG A 50 3.41 15.68 7.20
N ARG A 51 4.62 15.10 7.12
CA ARG A 51 5.89 15.79 7.44
C ARG A 51 6.14 17.01 6.54
N THR A 52 5.86 16.90 5.24
CA THR A 52 6.00 18.03 4.31
C THR A 52 4.96 19.13 4.56
N ARG A 53 3.70 18.77 4.84
CA ARG A 53 2.66 19.74 5.23
C ARG A 53 3.00 20.49 6.52
N GLU A 54 3.53 19.79 7.53
CA GLU A 54 3.99 20.42 8.78
C GLU A 54 5.17 21.37 8.55
N HIS A 55 6.19 20.95 7.80
CA HIS A 55 7.33 21.81 7.47
C HIS A 55 6.94 23.05 6.65
N GLY A 56 5.97 22.93 5.74
CA GLY A 56 5.45 24.06 4.97
C GLY A 56 4.65 25.06 5.81
N ARG A 57 4.00 24.60 6.89
CA ARG A 57 3.21 25.45 7.78
C ARG A 57 4.10 26.24 8.75
N SER A 58 5.21 25.67 9.21
CA SER A 58 6.20 26.40 10.04
C SER A 58 6.98 27.47 9.27
N LYS A 59 7.24 27.28 7.96
CA LYS A 59 7.97 28.29 7.16
C LYS A 59 7.14 29.54 6.79
N LYS A 60 5.80 29.47 6.84
CA LYS A 60 4.92 30.61 6.55
C LYS A 60 4.77 31.61 7.72
N GLY A 61 5.30 31.30 8.90
CA GLY A 61 5.23 32.17 10.08
C GLY A 61 6.37 33.19 10.23
N THR A 62 7.43 33.11 9.42
CA THR A 62 8.65 33.93 9.62
C THR A 62 8.84 35.04 8.57
N ALA A 63 7.86 35.28 7.69
CA ALA A 63 7.92 36.33 6.68
C ALA A 63 7.00 37.51 7.03
N CYS A 64 7.20 38.16 8.18
CA CYS A 64 6.66 39.49 8.52
C CYS A 64 7.36 40.02 9.79
N THR A 65 8.60 40.46 9.68
CA THR A 65 9.20 41.44 10.61
C THR A 65 10.18 42.30 9.83
N HIS A 66 9.67 43.36 9.23
CA HIS A 66 10.48 44.48 8.79
C HIS A 66 9.60 45.73 8.85
N GLU A 67 9.64 46.43 9.98
CA GLU A 67 9.43 47.88 10.12
C GLU A 67 10.27 48.37 11.31
#